data_AF-A0A559LLH6-F1
#
_entry.id   AF-A0A559LLH6-F1
#
_cell.length_a   1.000
_cell.length_b   1.000
_cell.length_c   1.000
_cell.angle_alpha   90.00
_cell.angle_beta   90.00
_cell.angle_gamma   90.00
#
_symmetry.space_group_name_H-M   'P 1'
#
loop_
_entity.id
_entity.type
_entity.pdbx_description
1 polymer ?
#
loop_
_entity_poly.entity_id
_entity_poly.type
_entity_poly.pdbx_seq_one_letter_code
_entity_poly.pdbx_strand_id
1 'polypeptide(L)' 'MPTQEETKNLEVIQEYFTEYWGKGNPEIIDKLCADDFVINYPMHGPRYGKENAKKMLSEFKEASRSIQSY' A
#
# COMPACT_ATOMS: atom_id res chain seq x y z
N MET A 1 -7.33 24.16 12.56
CA MET A 1 -6.78 23.94 11.20
C MET A 1 -5.59 23.01 11.35
N PRO A 2 -5.37 22.06 10.42
CA PRO A 2 -4.17 21.25 10.47
C PRO A 2 -2.94 22.13 10.35
N THR A 3 -1.86 21.73 11.01
CA THR A 3 -0.52 22.30 10.85
C THR A 3 -0.02 22.06 9.42
N GLN A 4 1.07 22.73 9.05
CA GLN A 4 1.74 22.48 7.77
C GLN A 4 2.23 21.03 7.66
N GLU A 5 2.74 20.48 8.77
CA GLU A 5 3.21 19.09 8.83
C GLU A 5 2.04 18.12 8.64
N GLU A 6 0.93 18.31 9.35
CA GLU A 6 -0.27 17.48 9.18
C GLU A 6 -0.84 17.57 7.76
N THR A 7 -0.85 18.76 7.16
CA THR A 7 -1.29 18.95 5.77
C THR A 7 -0.42 18.13 4.80
N LYS A 8 0.91 18.20 4.97
CA LYS A 8 1.85 17.41 4.15
C LYS A 8 1.68 15.89 4.36
N ASN A 9 1.48 15.46 5.60
CA ASN A 9 1.23 14.05 5.91
C ASN A 9 -0.07 13.55 5.25
N LEU A 10 -1.10 14.39 5.23
CA LEU A 10 -2.36 14.09 4.54
C LEU A 10 -2.20 14.00 3.02
N GLU A 11 -1.40 14.87 2.41
CA GLU A 11 -1.09 14.79 0.98
C GLU A 11 -0.36 13.49 0.63
N VAL A 12 0.66 13.12 1.43
CA VAL A 12 1.43 11.89 1.24
C VAL A 12 0.54 10.65 1.35
N ILE A 13 -0.30 10.57 2.40
CA ILE A 13 -1.15 9.40 2.60
C ILE A 13 -2.26 9.33 1.53
N GLN A 14 -2.79 10.47 1.07
CA GLN A 14 -3.77 10.50 -0.01
C GLN A 14 -3.18 10.00 -1.33
N GLU A 15 -1.95 10.39 -1.66
CA GLU A 15 -1.25 9.88 -2.84
C GLU A 15 -0.99 8.37 -2.72
N TYR A 16 -0.50 7.92 -1.56
CA TYR A 16 -0.29 6.50 -1.28
C TYR A 16 -1.56 5.68 -1.49
N PHE A 17 -2.70 6.07 -0.91
CA PHE A 17 -3.95 5.33 -1.06
C PHE A 17 -4.47 5.35 -2.50
N THR A 18 -4.37 6.49 -3.19
CA THR A 18 -4.82 6.63 -4.58
C THR A 18 -4.05 5.72 -5.52
N GLU A 19 -2.73 5.70 -5.42
CA GLU A 19 -1.87 4.90 -6.31
C GLU A 19 -1.84 3.42 -5.89
N TYR A 20 -1.51 3.14 -4.63
CA TYR A 20 -1.28 1.77 -4.17
C TYR A 20 -2.58 0.95 -4.17
N TRP A 21 -3.61 1.46 -3.49
CA TRP A 21 -4.88 0.74 -3.34
C TRP A 21 -5.86 1.03 -4.47
N GLY A 22 -5.98 2.29 -4.90
CA GLY A 22 -6.94 2.69 -5.93
C GLY A 22 -6.56 2.21 -7.34
N LYS A 23 -5.29 2.34 -7.72
CA LYS A 23 -4.80 1.96 -9.04
C LYS A 23 -4.05 0.62 -9.06
N GLY A 24 -3.68 0.08 -7.89
CA GLY A 24 -2.84 -1.10 -7.82
C GLY A 24 -1.41 -0.85 -8.33
N ASN A 25 -0.90 0.38 -8.18
CA ASN A 25 0.44 0.76 -8.61
C ASN A 25 1.48 0.46 -7.50
N PRO A 26 2.32 -0.58 -7.62
CA PRO A 26 3.31 -0.92 -6.59
C PRO A 26 4.50 0.06 -6.54
N GLU A 27 4.77 0.82 -7.61
CA GLU A 27 5.94 1.69 -7.69
C GLU A 27 5.85 2.90 -6.76
N ILE A 28 4.65 3.23 -6.28
CA ILE A 28 4.46 4.30 -5.28
C ILE A 28 5.19 4.01 -3.95
N ILE A 29 5.43 2.73 -3.64
CA ILE A 29 6.19 2.32 -2.45
C ILE A 29 7.63 2.83 -2.49
N ASP A 30 8.28 2.85 -3.65
CA ASP A 30 9.65 3.36 -3.76
C ASP A 30 9.71 4.88 -3.57
N LYS A 31 8.64 5.58 -3.98
CA LYS A 31 8.54 7.03 -3.88
C LYS A 31 8.24 7.51 -2.46
N LEU A 32 7.27 6.89 -1.78
CA LEU A 32 6.69 7.44 -0.56
C LEU A 32 7.13 6.72 0.72
N CYS A 33 7.57 5.46 0.64
CA CYS A 33 7.85 4.65 1.83
C CYS A 33 9.34 4.61 2.16
N ALA A 34 9.65 4.47 3.45
CA ALA A 34 11.00 4.18 3.93
C ALA A 34 11.41 2.74 3.61
N ASP A 35 12.70 2.43 3.66
CA ASP A 35 13.22 1.09 3.33
C ASP A 35 12.76 0.01 4.33
N ASP A 36 12.51 0.40 5.58
CA ASP A 36 11.99 -0.42 6.67
C ASP A 36 10.45 -0.36 6.78
N PHE A 37 9.75 0.10 5.73
CA PHE A 37 8.30 0.18 5.70
C PHE A 37 7.63 -1.16 6.03
N VAL A 38 6.60 -1.11 6.87
CA VAL A 38 5.78 -2.27 7.24
C VAL A 38 4.33 -1.98 6.88
N ILE A 39 3.76 -2.85 6.03
CA ILE A 39 2.32 -2.88 5.79
C ILE A 39 1.73 -4.02 6.62
N ASN A 40 0.83 -3.70 7.53
CA ASN A 40 0.14 -4.69 8.37
C ASN A 40 -1.34 -4.70 8.02
N TYR A 41 -1.77 -5.75 7.33
CA TYR A 41 -3.16 -5.91 6.94
C TYR A 41 -3.79 -7.05 7.76
N PRO A 42 -4.88 -6.81 8.51
CA PRO A 42 -5.39 -7.75 9.51
C PRO A 42 -5.56 -9.20 9.03
N MET A 43 -5.98 -9.41 7.79
CA MET A 43 -6.22 -10.75 7.21
C MET A 43 -4.95 -11.46 6.70
N HIS A 44 -3.85 -10.72 6.48
CA HIS A 44 -2.62 -11.24 5.84
C HIS A 44 -1.36 -11.03 6.69
N GLY A 45 -1.49 -10.38 7.85
CA GLY A 45 -0.39 -10.08 8.75
C GLY A 45 0.56 -8.98 8.22
N PRO A 46 1.68 -8.75 8.94
CA PRO A 46 2.69 -7.77 8.55
C PRO A 46 3.56 -8.26 7.39
N ARG A 47 3.86 -7.36 6.45
CA ARG A 47 4.87 -7.51 5.41
C ARG A 47 5.94 -6.45 5.62
N TYR A 48 7.21 -6.88 5.67
CA TYR A 48 8.35 -6.04 6.00
C TYR A 48 9.15 -5.69 4.74
N GLY A 49 9.46 -4.41 4.59
CA GLY A 49 10.26 -3.88 3.49
C GLY A 49 9.46 -3.66 2.21
N LYS A 50 10.00 -2.77 1.36
CA LYS A 50 9.38 -2.32 0.11
C LYS A 50 9.00 -3.47 -0.81
N GLU A 51 9.89 -4.46 -0.99
CA GLU A 51 9.65 -5.59 -1.89
C GLU A 51 8.43 -6.42 -1.48
N ASN A 52 8.29 -6.70 -0.17
CA ASN A 52 7.17 -7.50 0.31
C ASN A 52 5.86 -6.71 0.32
N ALA A 53 5.91 -5.38 0.48
CA ALA A 53 4.75 -4.53 0.24
C ALA A 53 4.33 -4.62 -1.23
N LYS A 54 5.23 -4.40 -2.20
CA LYS A 54 4.90 -4.50 -3.63
C LYS A 54 4.26 -5.84 -4.03
N LYS A 55 4.78 -6.97 -3.50
CA LYS A 55 4.25 -8.33 -3.76
C LYS A 55 2.81 -8.53 -3.28
N MET A 56 2.38 -7.81 -2.23
CA MET A 56 1.05 -7.95 -1.65
C MET A 56 -0.06 -7.62 -2.66
N LEU A 57 0.11 -6.61 -3.51
CA LEU A 57 -0.90 -6.24 -4.52
C LEU A 57 -1.11 -7.34 -5.56
N SER A 58 -0.03 -7.97 -6.03
CA SER A 58 -0.13 -9.11 -6.95
C SER A 58 -0.83 -10.29 -6.31
N GLU A 59 -0.47 -10.64 -5.07
CA GLU A 59 -1.09 -11.74 -4.32
C GLU A 59 -2.59 -11.50 -4.09
N PHE A 60 -2.99 -10.26 -3.75
CA PHE A 60 -4.39 -9.89 -3.59
C PHE A 60 -5.19 -10.04 -4.88
N LYS A 61 -4.62 -9.64 -6.02
CA LYS A 61 -5.26 -9.75 -7.33
C LYS A 61 -5.40 -11.21 -7.80
N GLU A 62 -4.51 -12.09 -7.36
CA GLU A 62 -4.60 -13.53 -7.63
C GLU A 62 -5.63 -14.20 -6.73
N ALA A 63 -5.61 -13.89 -5.42
CA ALA A 63 -6.59 -14.39 -4.47
C ALA A 63 -8.03 -13.99 -4.86
N SER A 64 -8.26 -12.73 -5.26
CA SER A 64 -9.59 -12.26 -5.67
C SER A 64 -10.12 -12.98 -6.93
N ARG A 65 -9.24 -13.32 -7.88
CA ARG A 65 -9.62 -14.11 -9.07
C ARG A 65 -10.00 -15.55 -8.72
N SER A 66 -9.34 -16.16 -7.74
CA SER A 66 -9.67 -17.53 -7.31
C SER A 66 -11.03 -17.66 -6.61
N ILE A 67 -11.54 -16.58 -6.03
CA ILE A 67 -12.86 -16.55 -5.37
C ILE A 67 -13.99 -16.46 -6.40
N GLN A 68 -13.76 -15.88 -7.58
CA GLN A 68 -14.79 -15.70 -8.61
C GLN A 68 -15.00 -16.96 -9.49
N SER A 69 -14.19 -18.00 -9.31
CA SER A 69 -14.27 -19.26 -10.07
C SER A 69 -15.04 -20.40 -9.36
N TYR A 70 -15.85 -20.07 -8.34
CA TYR A 70 -16.74 -21.00 -7.63
C TYR A 70 -18.21 -20.62 -7.79
#